data_AF-A0A3D4WR81-F1
#
_entry.id   AF-A0A3D4WR81-F1
#
_cell.length_a   1.000
_cell.length_b   1.000
_cell.length_c   1.000
_cell.angle_alpha   90.00
_cell.angle_beta   90.00
_cell.angle_gamma   90.00
#
_symmetry.space_group_name_H-M   'P 1'
#
loop_
_entity.id
_entity.type
_entity.pdbx_description
1 polymer ?
#
loop_
_entity_poly.entity_id
_entity_poly.type
_entity_poly.pdbx_seq_one_letter_code
_entity_poly.pdbx_strand_id
1 'polypeptide(L)'
;MLISCEYAWLPEGVEKEVTVEVHDGHIVAIGSGNGGERREGLTLPGFANAHSHAFHRALRGRTHKDKGSFWTWRDQMYHVAGKLDPDSYYRLARAVYAEMALAGVTTVGEFHYLHHGPGGTRYDDPNAMGHALIRAAQDAGIRITLIDTLYLTSSVDGAPLEGVQLRFGDGSAEAWAERVQGLTGTIIGAAIHSVRAVPPSQMTPVAEFDGPIHAHVSEQRAENEACQALHHCSPVELLAERGVLQEGFTAVHATHLSQTDINLLSTAYACFCPTTERDLGDGIGPARLLKDAGARLTLGSDSHAVIDFFEESRALELNERLASESRGHFTAAELLEAATAHDSLGWTDAGRIAVGQRADLVTVSLGSPRTAGVDPRGILFAASPADITHVMVDGRPIVRDGEHAFIDVPHELREAICALF
;
A
#
# COMPACT_ATOMS: atom_id res chain seq x y z
N MET A 1 -21.20 -11.10 -16.94
CA MET A 1 -21.93 -9.94 -16.36
C MET A 1 -21.71 -8.76 -17.26
N LEU A 2 -22.74 -7.96 -17.54
CA LEU A 2 -22.61 -6.74 -18.35
C LEU A 2 -22.90 -5.53 -17.47
N ILE A 3 -22.00 -4.54 -17.49
CA ILE A 3 -22.09 -3.29 -16.73
C ILE A 3 -22.22 -2.14 -17.74
N SER A 4 -23.12 -1.19 -17.50
CA SER A 4 -23.18 0.08 -18.22
C SER A 4 -22.73 1.22 -17.31
N CYS A 5 -21.62 1.85 -17.65
CA CYS A 5 -21.05 2.99 -16.95
C CYS A 5 -21.53 4.30 -17.59
N GLU A 6 -22.00 5.25 -16.77
CA GLU A 6 -22.26 6.61 -17.25
C GLU A 6 -20.99 7.26 -17.81
N TYR A 7 -19.89 7.18 -17.05
CA TYR A 7 -18.54 7.45 -17.50
C TYR A 7 -17.60 6.31 -17.09
N ALA A 8 -16.58 6.04 -17.90
CA ALA A 8 -15.46 5.18 -17.53
C ALA A 8 -14.13 5.81 -17.89
N TRP A 9 -13.11 5.65 -17.04
CA TRP A 9 -11.75 6.03 -17.34
C TRP A 9 -11.03 4.89 -18.06
N LEU A 10 -10.99 4.99 -19.39
CA LEU A 10 -10.29 4.05 -20.27
C LEU A 10 -8.82 4.46 -20.45
N PRO A 11 -7.95 3.61 -21.03
CA PRO A 11 -6.55 3.96 -21.29
C PRO A 11 -6.38 5.24 -22.11
N GLU A 12 -7.33 5.53 -22.99
CA GLU A 12 -7.33 6.72 -23.86
C GLU A 12 -7.91 7.97 -23.16
N GLY A 13 -8.58 7.81 -22.02
CA GLY A 13 -9.19 8.88 -21.25
C GLY A 13 -10.62 8.57 -20.78
N VAL A 14 -11.32 9.60 -20.30
CA VAL A 14 -12.69 9.47 -19.81
C VAL A 14 -13.68 9.45 -20.97
N GLU A 15 -14.43 8.35 -21.09
CA GLU A 15 -15.46 8.13 -22.10
C GLU A 15 -16.85 8.02 -21.48
N LYS A 16 -17.87 8.36 -22.28
CA LYS A 16 -19.30 8.34 -21.88
C LYS A 16 -19.99 7.06 -22.35
N GLU A 17 -20.98 6.61 -21.59
CA GLU A 17 -21.89 5.52 -21.95
C GLU A 17 -21.14 4.24 -22.35
N VAL A 18 -20.16 3.86 -21.53
CA VAL A 18 -19.30 2.70 -21.76
C VAL A 18 -19.97 1.44 -21.23
N THR A 19 -19.89 0.34 -21.97
CA THR A 19 -20.26 -0.99 -21.50
C THR A 19 -19.03 -1.82 -21.24
N VAL A 20 -19.02 -2.56 -20.13
CA VAL A 20 -17.94 -3.46 -19.73
C VAL A 20 -18.53 -4.86 -19.53
N GLU A 21 -18.11 -5.80 -20.36
CA GLU A 21 -18.47 -7.20 -20.23
C GLU A 21 -17.41 -7.95 -19.42
N VAL A 22 -17.86 -8.61 -18.36
CA VAL A 22 -17.02 -9.35 -17.42
C VAL A 22 -17.35 -10.84 -17.48
N HIS A 23 -16.34 -11.69 -17.65
CA HIS A 23 -16.43 -13.14 -17.60
C HIS A 23 -15.28 -13.70 -16.78
N ASP A 24 -15.57 -14.61 -15.85
CA ASP A 24 -14.58 -15.25 -14.95
C ASP A 24 -13.58 -14.24 -14.33
N GLY A 25 -14.13 -13.13 -13.84
CA GLY A 25 -13.41 -12.05 -13.18
C GLY A 25 -12.56 -11.15 -14.08
N HIS A 26 -12.61 -11.34 -15.40
CA HIS A 26 -11.87 -10.54 -16.37
C HIS A 26 -12.79 -9.76 -17.31
N ILE A 27 -12.31 -8.61 -17.77
CA ILE A 27 -12.96 -7.79 -18.79
C ILE A 27 -12.72 -8.47 -20.15
N VAL A 28 -13.79 -8.91 -20.81
CA VAL A 28 -13.72 -9.61 -22.11
C VAL A 28 -14.14 -8.74 -23.29
N ALA A 29 -14.93 -7.70 -23.04
CA ALA A 29 -15.30 -6.72 -24.06
C ALA A 29 -15.56 -5.35 -23.44
N ILE A 30 -15.23 -4.30 -24.21
CA ILE A 30 -15.58 -2.91 -23.92
C ILE A 30 -16.28 -2.36 -25.16
N GLY A 31 -17.40 -1.68 -24.97
CA GLY A 31 -18.18 -1.08 -26.05
C GLY A 31 -18.94 0.15 -25.57
N SER A 32 -19.89 0.62 -26.38
CA SER A 32 -20.79 1.72 -26.04
C SER A 32 -22.24 1.25 -25.91
N GLY A 33 -22.98 1.82 -24.96
CA GLY A 33 -24.41 1.55 -24.78
C GLY A 33 -24.90 1.58 -23.34
N ASN A 34 -26.16 1.16 -23.17
CA ASN A 34 -26.90 1.23 -21.91
C ASN A 34 -27.47 -0.12 -21.43
N GLY A 35 -26.94 -1.24 -21.96
CA GLY A 35 -27.34 -2.59 -21.53
C GLY A 35 -26.58 -3.05 -20.29
N GLY A 36 -27.24 -3.80 -19.41
CA GLY A 36 -26.63 -4.37 -18.19
C GLY A 36 -26.97 -3.61 -16.90
N GLU A 37 -26.20 -3.87 -15.84
CA GLU A 37 -26.34 -3.16 -14.57
C GLU A 37 -25.75 -1.76 -14.70
N ARG A 38 -26.56 -0.73 -14.43
CA ARG A 38 -26.14 0.67 -14.57
C ARG A 38 -25.26 1.11 -13.38
N ARG A 39 -24.19 1.83 -13.68
CA ARG A 39 -23.31 2.53 -12.74
C ARG A 39 -23.38 4.03 -13.03
N GLU A 40 -23.95 4.79 -12.11
CA GLU A 40 -24.02 6.25 -12.19
C GLU A 40 -22.73 6.88 -11.68
N GLY A 41 -22.27 7.95 -12.35
CA GLY A 41 -20.99 8.59 -12.08
C GLY A 41 -19.83 8.06 -12.92
N LEU A 42 -18.62 8.15 -12.39
CA LEU A 42 -17.38 7.79 -13.07
C LEU A 42 -16.81 6.48 -12.53
N THR A 43 -16.64 5.50 -13.42
CA THR A 43 -15.98 4.24 -13.11
C THR A 43 -14.48 4.33 -13.42
N LEU A 44 -13.66 4.07 -12.41
CA LEU A 44 -12.20 4.03 -12.44
C LEU A 44 -11.72 2.58 -12.31
N PRO A 45 -10.48 2.26 -12.73
CA PRO A 45 -9.83 1.03 -12.28
C PRO A 45 -9.71 1.01 -10.74
N GLY A 46 -9.76 -0.19 -10.16
CA GLY A 46 -9.57 -0.36 -8.72
C GLY A 46 -8.21 0.12 -8.23
N PHE A 47 -8.16 0.71 -7.04
CA PHE A 47 -6.91 1.22 -6.49
C PHE A 47 -6.01 0.09 -5.96
N ALA A 48 -4.70 0.27 -6.10
CA ALA A 48 -3.65 -0.57 -5.54
C ALA A 48 -3.04 0.14 -4.34
N ASN A 49 -3.23 -0.41 -3.15
CA ASN A 49 -2.55 0.06 -1.96
C ASN A 49 -1.20 -0.62 -1.84
N ALA A 50 -0.16 -0.01 -2.40
CA ALA A 50 1.14 -0.64 -2.55
C ALA A 50 1.90 -0.85 -1.22
N HIS A 51 1.48 -0.16 -0.15
CA HIS A 51 2.12 -0.28 1.16
C HIS A 51 1.13 -0.13 2.32
N SER A 52 1.15 -1.11 3.22
CA SER A 52 0.21 -1.26 4.34
C SER A 52 0.87 -1.93 5.54
N HIS A 53 0.50 -1.48 6.74
CA HIS A 53 0.74 -2.18 7.98
C HIS A 53 -0.58 -2.32 8.75
N ALA A 54 -1.36 -3.38 8.48
CA ALA A 54 -2.77 -3.48 8.90
C ALA A 54 -2.99 -3.17 10.40
N PHE A 55 -2.07 -3.61 11.26
CA PHE A 55 -2.20 -3.39 12.69
C PHE A 55 -2.01 -1.93 13.15
N HIS A 56 -1.34 -1.09 12.34
CA HIS A 56 -1.15 0.34 12.64
C HIS A 56 -2.47 1.10 12.64
N ARG A 57 -3.49 0.58 11.95
CA ARG A 57 -4.82 1.17 11.94
C ARG A 57 -5.43 1.33 13.34
N ALA A 58 -5.03 0.48 14.30
CA ALA A 58 -5.44 0.61 15.69
C ALA A 58 -4.89 1.87 16.39
N LEU A 59 -3.81 2.46 15.87
CA LEU A 59 -3.16 3.67 16.41
C LEU A 59 -3.86 4.96 15.96
N ARG A 60 -4.61 4.94 14.85
CA ARG A 60 -5.27 6.13 14.29
C ARG A 60 -6.01 6.92 15.38
N GLY A 61 -5.66 8.20 15.51
CA GLY A 61 -6.27 9.13 16.47
C GLY A 61 -5.79 9.00 17.93
N ARG A 62 -4.82 8.13 18.23
CA ARG A 62 -4.32 7.87 19.60
C ARG A 62 -2.92 8.45 19.87
N THR A 63 -2.23 8.88 18.82
CA THR A 63 -0.82 9.28 18.85
C THR A 63 -0.60 10.79 18.99
N HIS A 64 -1.67 11.60 19.05
CA HIS A 64 -1.61 13.07 19.00
C HIS A 64 -1.73 13.79 20.36
N LYS A 65 -1.62 13.08 21.50
CA LYS A 65 -1.86 13.67 22.83
C LYS A 65 -0.75 14.62 23.30
N ASP A 66 0.51 14.31 22.98
CA ASP A 66 1.69 15.07 23.39
C ASP A 66 2.49 15.48 22.16
N LYS A 67 3.32 16.52 22.27
CA LYS A 67 4.31 16.84 21.22
C LYS A 67 5.28 15.66 21.12
N GLY A 68 5.17 14.91 20.03
CA GLY A 68 5.93 13.69 19.80
C GLY A 68 6.88 13.78 18.61
N SER A 69 7.59 12.69 18.39
CA SER A 69 8.28 12.36 17.14
C SER A 69 7.85 10.96 16.70
N PHE A 70 8.33 10.50 15.54
CA PHE A 70 8.23 9.09 15.11
C PHE A 70 8.48 8.10 16.26
N TRP A 71 9.45 8.40 17.13
CA TRP A 71 9.85 7.52 18.24
C TRP A 71 8.78 7.35 19.32
N THR A 72 8.02 8.41 19.66
CA THR A 72 6.93 8.32 20.64
C THR A 72 5.69 7.64 20.08
N TRP A 73 5.46 7.77 18.77
CA TRP A 73 4.43 7.02 18.05
C TRP A 73 4.76 5.51 18.08
N ARG A 74 6.04 5.17 17.89
CA ARG A 74 6.55 3.79 17.88
C ARG A 74 6.29 3.04 19.19
N ASP A 75 6.35 3.71 20.34
CA ASP A 75 6.05 3.07 21.63
C ASP A 75 4.58 2.59 21.72
N GLN A 76 3.64 3.37 21.17
CA GLN A 76 2.24 2.96 21.09
C GLN A 76 2.04 1.83 20.07
N MET A 77 2.76 1.88 18.94
CA MET A 77 2.78 0.79 17.96
C MET A 77 3.25 -0.51 18.60
N TYR A 78 4.31 -0.46 19.41
CA TYR A 78 4.82 -1.60 20.17
C TYR A 78 3.81 -2.16 21.18
N HIS A 79 2.99 -1.30 21.80
CA HIS A 79 1.92 -1.76 22.68
C HIS A 79 0.88 -2.61 21.93
N VAL A 80 0.44 -2.15 20.76
CA VAL A 80 -0.51 -2.90 19.91
C VAL A 80 0.12 -4.19 19.41
N ALA A 81 1.32 -4.10 18.83
CA ALA A 81 2.07 -5.26 18.33
C ALA A 81 2.30 -6.30 19.44
N GLY A 82 2.47 -5.90 20.70
CA GLY A 82 2.65 -6.79 21.85
C GLY A 82 1.41 -7.61 22.24
N LYS A 83 0.20 -7.17 21.85
CA LYS A 83 -1.07 -7.82 22.22
C LYS A 83 -1.65 -8.75 21.15
N LEU A 84 -1.20 -8.62 19.91
CA LEU A 84 -1.77 -9.39 18.80
C LEU A 84 -1.32 -10.85 18.83
N ASP A 85 -2.26 -11.73 18.48
CA ASP A 85 -2.10 -13.15 18.15
C ASP A 85 -2.77 -13.41 16.78
N PRO A 86 -2.68 -14.62 16.19
CA PRO A 86 -3.24 -14.85 14.85
C PRO A 86 -4.74 -14.56 14.74
N ASP A 87 -5.52 -14.87 15.78
CA ASP A 87 -6.97 -14.68 15.77
C ASP A 87 -7.37 -13.19 15.88
N SER A 88 -6.73 -12.46 16.78
CA SER A 88 -6.94 -11.01 16.93
C SER A 88 -6.39 -10.23 15.74
N TYR A 89 -5.30 -10.69 15.14
CA TYR A 89 -4.75 -10.05 13.95
C TYR A 89 -5.66 -10.26 12.74
N TYR A 90 -6.19 -11.47 12.55
CA TYR A 90 -7.22 -11.75 11.55
C TYR A 90 -8.43 -10.81 11.70
N ARG A 91 -9.01 -10.70 12.91
CA ARG A 91 -10.18 -9.83 13.15
C ARG A 91 -9.89 -8.37 12.83
N LEU A 92 -8.74 -7.86 13.28
CA LEU A 92 -8.34 -6.48 13.00
C LEU A 92 -8.14 -6.28 11.50
N ALA A 93 -7.30 -7.09 10.86
CA ALA A 93 -6.96 -6.96 9.45
C ALA A 93 -8.19 -7.09 8.55
N ARG A 94 -9.14 -7.99 8.86
CA ARG A 94 -10.38 -8.16 8.10
C ARG A 94 -11.19 -6.86 8.09
N ALA A 95 -11.32 -6.21 9.25
CA ALA A 95 -12.04 -4.95 9.37
C ALA A 95 -11.29 -3.78 8.68
N VAL A 96 -9.95 -3.77 8.75
CA VAL A 96 -9.08 -2.79 8.05
C VAL A 96 -9.21 -2.92 6.53
N TYR A 97 -9.14 -4.13 6.01
CA TYR A 97 -9.25 -4.41 4.57
C TYR A 97 -10.66 -4.13 4.04
N ALA A 98 -11.70 -4.28 4.87
CA ALA A 98 -13.04 -3.86 4.54
C ALA A 98 -13.18 -2.32 4.48
N GLU A 99 -12.48 -1.57 5.34
CA GLU A 99 -12.36 -0.11 5.22
C GLU A 99 -11.60 0.29 3.94
N MET A 100 -10.55 -0.44 3.57
CA MET A 100 -9.83 -0.23 2.31
C MET A 100 -10.76 -0.45 1.10
N ALA A 101 -11.60 -1.48 1.12
CA ALA A 101 -12.60 -1.72 0.09
C ALA A 101 -13.58 -0.54 -0.03
N LEU A 102 -14.07 0.02 1.09
CA LEU A 102 -14.90 1.24 1.09
C LEU A 102 -14.16 2.46 0.52
N ALA A 103 -12.83 2.48 0.57
CA ALA A 103 -11.99 3.50 -0.03
C ALA A 103 -11.57 3.21 -1.49
N GLY A 104 -12.12 2.17 -2.12
CA GLY A 104 -11.85 1.82 -3.52
C GLY A 104 -10.60 0.98 -3.74
N VAL A 105 -9.94 0.53 -2.66
CA VAL A 105 -8.79 -0.37 -2.76
C VAL A 105 -9.29 -1.76 -3.14
N THR A 106 -8.64 -2.35 -4.14
CA THR A 106 -8.96 -3.68 -4.67
C THR A 106 -7.82 -4.67 -4.48
N THR A 107 -6.59 -4.17 -4.33
CA THR A 107 -5.40 -4.95 -3.97
C THR A 107 -4.61 -4.22 -2.89
N VAL A 108 -4.12 -4.93 -1.88
CA VAL A 108 -3.19 -4.41 -0.86
C VAL A 108 -1.84 -5.14 -0.91
N GLY A 109 -0.74 -4.39 -0.89
CA GLY A 109 0.59 -4.86 -0.55
C GLY A 109 0.77 -4.77 0.96
N GLU A 110 0.57 -5.89 1.66
CA GLU A 110 0.70 -5.93 3.11
C GLU A 110 2.16 -6.17 3.48
N PHE A 111 2.83 -5.11 3.94
CA PHE A 111 4.22 -5.16 4.38
C PHE A 111 4.27 -5.72 5.81
N HIS A 112 4.45 -7.03 5.89
CA HIS A 112 4.24 -7.82 7.09
C HIS A 112 5.56 -8.10 7.82
N TYR A 113 5.66 -7.62 9.06
CA TYR A 113 6.83 -7.84 9.92
C TYR A 113 6.47 -8.33 11.34
N LEU A 114 5.23 -8.75 11.61
CA LEU A 114 4.80 -9.26 12.92
C LEU A 114 4.62 -10.78 12.87
N HIS A 115 5.70 -11.54 12.97
CA HIS A 115 5.70 -12.97 12.66
C HIS A 115 5.46 -13.88 13.86
N HIS A 116 6.01 -13.54 15.02
CA HIS A 116 6.10 -14.48 16.15
C HIS A 116 5.18 -14.08 17.31
N GLY A 117 4.98 -15.00 18.26
CA GLY A 117 4.26 -14.76 19.50
C GLY A 117 5.03 -13.86 20.47
N PRO A 118 4.42 -13.49 21.62
CA PRO A 118 5.06 -12.68 22.64
C PRO A 118 6.47 -13.17 23.01
N GLY A 119 7.42 -12.23 23.14
CA GLY A 119 8.83 -12.52 23.40
C GLY A 119 9.59 -13.19 22.24
N GLY A 120 9.03 -13.22 21.02
CA GLY A 120 9.65 -13.90 19.87
C GLY A 120 9.40 -15.41 19.83
N THR A 121 8.42 -15.90 20.60
CA THR A 121 8.07 -17.33 20.64
C THR A 121 7.53 -17.79 19.29
N ARG A 122 8.11 -18.84 18.70
CA ARG A 122 7.63 -19.41 17.44
C ARG A 122 6.30 -20.13 17.66
N TYR A 123 5.36 -19.93 16.73
CA TYR A 123 4.12 -20.69 16.68
C TYR A 123 4.38 -22.08 16.08
N ASP A 124 3.45 -23.03 16.31
CA ASP A 124 3.51 -24.37 15.71
C ASP A 124 3.49 -24.30 14.17
N ASP A 125 2.67 -23.40 13.62
CA ASP A 125 2.76 -22.95 12.24
C ASP A 125 3.58 -21.66 12.19
N PRO A 126 4.79 -21.67 11.61
CA PRO A 126 5.68 -20.51 11.61
C PRO A 126 5.09 -19.29 10.87
N ASN A 127 4.10 -19.48 10.01
CA ASN A 127 3.44 -18.42 9.23
C ASN A 127 2.02 -18.09 9.70
N ALA A 128 1.62 -18.51 10.91
CA ALA A 128 0.26 -18.29 11.43
C ALA A 128 -0.24 -16.84 11.31
N MET A 129 0.62 -15.85 11.56
CA MET A 129 0.27 -14.42 11.42
C MET A 129 0.09 -14.00 9.95
N GLY A 130 0.92 -14.50 9.04
CA GLY A 130 0.79 -14.26 7.59
C GLY A 130 -0.49 -14.89 7.02
N HIS A 131 -0.83 -16.12 7.44
CA HIS A 131 -2.08 -16.78 7.06
C HIS A 131 -3.32 -16.04 7.58
N ALA A 132 -3.26 -15.46 8.78
CA ALA A 132 -4.32 -14.62 9.31
C ALA A 132 -4.59 -13.40 8.40
N LEU A 133 -3.55 -12.74 7.90
CA LEU A 133 -3.67 -11.60 6.97
C LEU A 133 -4.22 -12.02 5.61
N ILE A 134 -3.71 -13.11 5.03
CA ILE A 134 -4.20 -13.62 3.73
C ILE A 134 -5.69 -13.96 3.82
N ARG A 135 -6.09 -14.68 4.86
CA ARG A 135 -7.49 -15.02 5.10
C ARG A 135 -8.35 -13.77 5.34
N ALA A 136 -7.84 -12.80 6.10
CA ALA A 136 -8.54 -11.55 6.36
C ALA A 136 -8.84 -10.79 5.05
N ALA A 137 -7.87 -10.72 4.13
CA ALA A 137 -8.06 -10.08 2.82
C ALA A 137 -9.10 -10.82 1.98
N GLN A 138 -9.03 -12.15 1.93
CA GLN A 138 -10.03 -12.99 1.23
C GLN A 138 -11.45 -12.76 1.76
N ASP A 139 -11.63 -12.71 3.09
CA ASP A 139 -12.92 -12.52 3.74
C ASP A 139 -13.46 -11.09 3.63
N ALA A 140 -12.58 -10.09 3.59
CA ALA A 140 -12.93 -8.70 3.25
C ALA A 140 -13.23 -8.55 1.75
N GLY A 141 -12.62 -9.41 0.93
CA GLY A 141 -12.87 -9.52 -0.49
C GLY A 141 -11.99 -8.66 -1.38
N ILE A 142 -10.88 -8.14 -0.85
CA ILE A 142 -9.81 -7.55 -1.63
C ILE A 142 -8.72 -8.59 -1.92
N ARG A 143 -7.91 -8.35 -2.95
CA ARG A 143 -6.68 -9.13 -3.17
C ARG A 143 -5.55 -8.63 -2.27
N ILE A 144 -4.59 -9.51 -2.00
CA ILE A 144 -3.42 -9.22 -1.17
C ILE A 144 -2.15 -9.72 -1.84
N THR A 145 -1.11 -8.90 -1.90
CA THR A 145 0.26 -9.38 -2.02
C THR A 145 0.86 -9.32 -0.62
N LEU A 146 1.19 -10.47 -0.04
CA LEU A 146 1.81 -10.50 1.29
C LEU A 146 3.30 -10.30 1.10
N ILE A 147 3.81 -9.16 1.55
CA ILE A 147 5.21 -8.78 1.43
C ILE A 147 5.87 -9.11 2.78
N ASP A 148 6.46 -10.29 2.88
CA ASP A 148 7.05 -10.78 4.13
C ASP A 148 8.43 -10.14 4.35
N THR A 149 8.63 -9.59 5.53
CA THR A 149 9.73 -8.66 5.80
C THR A 149 10.87 -9.33 6.57
N LEU A 150 12.09 -9.22 6.05
CA LEU A 150 13.31 -9.53 6.79
C LEU A 150 13.63 -8.40 7.78
N TYR A 151 13.73 -8.76 9.07
CA TYR A 151 14.07 -7.87 10.18
C TYR A 151 15.01 -8.59 11.15
N LEU A 152 16.22 -8.09 11.38
CA LEU A 152 17.25 -8.76 12.17
C LEU A 152 17.89 -7.89 13.26
N THR A 153 17.91 -6.57 13.10
CA THR A 153 18.60 -5.64 14.00
C THR A 153 17.72 -4.44 14.36
N SER A 154 17.98 -3.80 15.50
CA SER A 154 17.19 -2.64 15.96
C SER A 154 17.73 -1.29 15.46
N SER A 155 18.97 -1.26 14.95
CA SER A 155 19.64 -0.08 14.40
C SER A 155 20.72 -0.44 13.37
N VAL A 156 21.17 0.57 12.60
CA VAL A 156 22.15 0.45 11.49
C VAL A 156 23.46 -0.21 11.92
N ASP A 157 23.89 0.00 13.17
CA ASP A 157 25.11 -0.58 13.74
C ASP A 157 25.01 -2.07 14.09
N GLY A 158 23.84 -2.68 13.88
CA GLY A 158 23.60 -4.09 14.10
C GLY A 158 23.23 -4.45 15.55
N ALA A 159 22.75 -3.49 16.34
CA ALA A 159 22.26 -3.77 17.69
C ALA A 159 21.17 -4.87 17.67
N PRO A 160 21.15 -5.77 18.68
CA PRO A 160 20.20 -6.86 18.72
C PRO A 160 18.76 -6.35 18.86
N LEU A 161 17.80 -7.19 18.48
CA LEU A 161 16.39 -6.94 18.72
C LEU A 161 16.07 -7.03 20.21
N GLU A 162 15.23 -6.12 20.68
CA GLU A 162 14.80 -6.07 22.08
C GLU A 162 13.28 -5.92 22.18
N GLY A 163 12.72 -6.35 23.32
CA GLY A 163 11.31 -6.18 23.62
C GLY A 163 10.39 -6.77 22.54
N VAL A 164 9.48 -5.96 22.00
CA VAL A 164 8.53 -6.41 20.98
C VAL A 164 9.18 -6.71 19.63
N GLN A 165 10.37 -6.15 19.35
CA GLN A 165 11.06 -6.39 18.08
C GLN A 165 11.49 -7.85 17.92
N LEU A 166 11.63 -8.59 19.02
CA LEU A 166 11.84 -10.04 19.01
C LEU A 166 10.73 -10.79 18.25
N ARG A 167 9.53 -10.19 18.13
CA ARG A 167 8.43 -10.74 17.35
C ARG A 167 8.59 -10.58 15.83
N PHE A 168 9.53 -9.74 15.40
CA PHE A 168 9.72 -9.37 14.00
C PHE A 168 10.83 -10.17 13.33
N GLY A 169 11.77 -10.72 14.11
CA GLY A 169 12.97 -11.30 13.54
C GLY A 169 13.04 -12.81 13.56
N ASP A 170 13.47 -13.36 12.42
CA ASP A 170 13.71 -14.78 12.27
C ASP A 170 15.07 -15.25 12.83
N GLY A 171 15.92 -14.32 13.27
CA GLY A 171 17.24 -14.59 13.84
C GLY A 171 18.35 -14.67 12.80
N SER A 172 18.05 -15.09 11.56
CA SER A 172 18.94 -14.93 10.40
C SER A 172 18.14 -14.82 9.10
N ALA A 173 18.79 -14.36 8.03
CA ALA A 173 18.17 -14.28 6.71
C ALA A 173 17.85 -15.67 6.12
N GLU A 174 18.61 -16.70 6.45
CA GLU A 174 18.34 -18.08 6.04
C GLU A 174 17.08 -18.62 6.72
N ALA A 175 16.91 -18.37 8.02
CA ALA A 175 15.71 -18.77 8.76
C ALA A 175 14.46 -18.04 8.26
N TRP A 176 14.60 -16.75 7.91
CA TRP A 176 13.54 -16.00 7.23
C TRP A 176 13.19 -16.62 5.88
N ALA A 177 14.19 -16.91 5.04
CA ALA A 177 13.97 -17.49 3.71
C ALA A 177 13.29 -18.87 3.79
N GLU A 178 13.68 -19.73 4.74
CA GLU A 178 13.04 -21.03 4.99
C GLU A 178 11.57 -20.86 5.39
N ARG A 179 11.27 -19.91 6.28
CA ARG A 179 9.89 -19.62 6.69
C ARG A 179 9.04 -19.11 5.52
N VAL A 180 9.54 -18.16 4.74
CA VAL A 180 8.79 -17.53 3.63
C VAL A 180 8.46 -18.53 2.53
N GLN A 181 9.31 -19.54 2.28
CA GLN A 181 9.01 -20.61 1.31
C GLN A 181 7.71 -21.39 1.62
N GLY A 182 7.25 -21.37 2.87
CA GLY A 182 5.99 -21.99 3.27
C GLY A 182 4.73 -21.17 2.96
N LEU A 183 4.86 -19.89 2.59
CA LEU A 183 3.72 -19.02 2.29
C LEU A 183 3.19 -19.30 0.87
N THR A 184 1.89 -19.53 0.76
CA THR A 184 1.21 -19.80 -0.52
C THR A 184 -0.21 -19.22 -0.51
N GLY A 185 -0.92 -19.30 -1.63
CA GLY A 185 -2.33 -18.88 -1.75
C GLY A 185 -2.54 -17.45 -2.24
N THR A 186 -1.45 -16.71 -2.47
CA THR A 186 -1.45 -15.42 -3.14
C THR A 186 -0.04 -15.11 -3.69
N ILE A 187 0.18 -13.94 -4.31
CA ILE A 187 1.52 -13.44 -4.62
C ILE A 187 2.25 -13.12 -3.31
N ILE A 188 3.41 -13.73 -3.12
CA ILE A 188 4.31 -13.42 -2.02
C ILE A 188 5.39 -12.48 -2.55
N GLY A 189 5.61 -11.39 -1.83
CA GLY A 189 6.75 -10.52 -2.02
C GLY A 189 7.73 -10.66 -0.85
N ALA A 190 8.94 -10.15 -1.04
CA ALA A 190 9.94 -10.05 0.01
C ALA A 190 10.22 -8.59 0.33
N ALA A 191 10.60 -8.31 1.58
CA ALA A 191 11.07 -7.00 1.94
C ALA A 191 12.33 -7.01 2.79
N ILE A 192 13.19 -6.03 2.56
CA ILE A 192 14.11 -5.55 3.59
C ILE A 192 13.33 -4.53 4.41
N HIS A 193 13.14 -4.71 5.72
CA HIS A 193 12.42 -3.71 6.51
C HIS A 193 13.04 -2.32 6.27
N SER A 194 14.33 -2.17 6.57
CA SER A 194 15.16 -1.06 6.13
C SER A 194 16.63 -1.40 6.32
N VAL A 195 17.54 -0.53 5.87
CA VAL A 195 18.98 -0.67 6.13
C VAL A 195 19.34 -0.61 7.63
N ARG A 196 18.41 -0.16 8.48
CA ARG A 196 18.56 -0.20 9.95
C ARG A 196 18.29 -1.59 10.52
N ALA A 197 17.46 -2.36 9.84
CA ALA A 197 16.94 -3.61 10.35
C ALA A 197 17.61 -4.84 9.74
N VAL A 198 18.33 -4.70 8.62
CA VAL A 198 19.01 -5.82 7.97
C VAL A 198 20.46 -5.45 7.71
N PRO A 199 21.43 -6.14 8.33
CA PRO A 199 22.83 -5.97 8.00
C PRO A 199 23.10 -6.25 6.51
N PRO A 200 24.03 -5.54 5.84
CA PRO A 200 24.27 -5.72 4.41
C PRO A 200 24.64 -7.16 4.01
N SER A 201 25.32 -7.90 4.90
CA SER A 201 25.69 -9.31 4.69
C SER A 201 24.51 -10.29 4.75
N GLN A 202 23.32 -9.83 5.13
CA GLN A 202 22.11 -10.63 5.30
C GLN A 202 21.05 -10.28 4.23
N MET A 203 21.34 -9.40 3.28
CA MET A 203 20.37 -8.97 2.26
C MET A 203 20.21 -9.95 1.09
N THR A 204 21.16 -10.85 0.88
CA THR A 204 21.18 -11.76 -0.29
C THR A 204 19.89 -12.56 -0.48
N PRO A 205 19.28 -13.17 0.56
CA PRO A 205 18.04 -13.93 0.35
C PRO A 205 16.86 -13.09 -0.15
N VAL A 206 16.80 -11.80 0.18
CA VAL A 206 15.79 -10.89 -0.37
C VAL A 206 16.16 -10.47 -1.79
N ALA A 207 17.44 -10.18 -2.05
CA ALA A 207 17.92 -9.84 -3.38
C ALA A 207 17.71 -10.97 -4.40
N GLU A 208 17.76 -12.24 -3.98
CA GLU A 208 17.55 -13.40 -4.86
C GLU A 208 16.09 -13.88 -4.91
N PHE A 209 15.16 -13.15 -4.28
CA PHE A 209 13.76 -13.53 -4.22
C PHE A 209 13.06 -13.35 -5.58
N ASP A 210 12.30 -14.37 -6.00
CA ASP A 210 11.51 -14.35 -7.24
C ASP A 210 10.12 -13.77 -6.96
N GLY A 211 9.98 -12.45 -7.09
CA GLY A 211 8.74 -11.73 -6.87
C GLY A 211 8.94 -10.24 -6.59
N PRO A 212 7.87 -9.51 -6.22
CA PRO A 212 7.99 -8.12 -5.81
C PRO A 212 8.92 -7.96 -4.60
N ILE A 213 9.87 -7.03 -4.69
CA ILE A 213 10.79 -6.70 -3.59
C ILE A 213 10.51 -5.28 -3.11
N HIS A 214 10.35 -5.09 -1.81
CA HIS A 214 10.09 -3.78 -1.20
C HIS A 214 11.14 -3.44 -0.14
N ALA A 215 11.33 -2.15 0.13
CA ALA A 215 12.04 -1.72 1.33
C ALA A 215 11.56 -0.33 1.78
N HIS A 216 11.55 -0.07 3.09
CA HIS A 216 11.55 1.32 3.57
C HIS A 216 12.92 1.93 3.30
N VAL A 217 12.94 3.05 2.58
CA VAL A 217 14.19 3.67 2.14
C VAL A 217 14.14 5.18 2.29
N SER A 218 15.11 5.74 3.02
CA SER A 218 15.33 7.18 3.11
C SER A 218 14.10 7.98 3.55
N GLU A 219 13.27 7.39 4.41
CA GLU A 219 12.08 8.01 5.02
C GLU A 219 12.49 9.21 5.90
N GLN A 220 13.49 9.01 6.76
CA GLN A 220 13.95 9.98 7.76
C GLN A 220 15.42 10.36 7.52
N ARG A 221 15.76 11.64 7.63
CA ARG A 221 17.16 12.12 7.48
C ARG A 221 18.15 11.40 8.40
N ALA A 222 17.70 11.06 9.61
CA ALA A 222 18.53 10.33 10.59
C ALA A 222 18.94 8.93 10.10
N GLU A 223 18.12 8.27 9.27
CA GLU A 223 18.49 7.00 8.63
C GLU A 223 19.64 7.22 7.65
N ASN A 224 19.53 8.23 6.78
CA ASN A 224 20.58 8.56 5.81
C ASN A 224 21.88 8.95 6.50
N GLU A 225 21.82 9.76 7.56
CA GLU A 225 22.99 10.18 8.33
C GLU A 225 23.69 8.99 9.00
N ALA A 226 22.92 8.07 9.59
CA ALA A 226 23.47 6.86 10.21
C ALA A 226 24.07 5.90 9.17
N CYS A 227 23.40 5.72 8.03
CA CYS A 227 23.91 4.92 6.91
C CYS A 227 25.20 5.52 6.33
N GLN A 228 25.24 6.84 6.13
CA GLN A 228 26.43 7.53 5.66
C GLN A 228 27.61 7.41 6.65
N ALA A 229 27.33 7.51 7.95
CA ALA A 229 28.35 7.40 8.99
C ALA A 229 28.97 5.99 9.07
N LEU A 230 28.15 4.94 8.91
CA LEU A 230 28.60 3.55 9.07
C LEU A 230 29.07 2.90 7.75
N HIS A 231 28.34 3.13 6.67
CA HIS A 231 28.53 2.46 5.37
C HIS A 231 29.06 3.40 4.29
N HIS A 232 29.26 4.69 4.60
CA HIS A 232 29.82 5.70 3.69
C HIS A 232 29.02 5.93 2.39
N CYS A 233 27.74 5.57 2.40
CA CYS A 233 26.82 5.73 1.28
C CYS A 233 25.38 5.95 1.78
N SER A 234 24.48 6.33 0.87
CA SER A 234 23.05 6.42 1.17
C SER A 234 22.40 5.03 1.36
N PRO A 235 21.19 4.96 1.97
CA PRO A 235 20.43 3.71 2.00
C PRO A 235 20.16 3.11 0.61
N VAL A 236 19.90 3.94 -0.40
CA VAL A 236 19.67 3.50 -1.79
C VAL A 236 20.94 2.91 -2.40
N GLU A 237 22.08 3.59 -2.25
CA GLU A 237 23.37 3.10 -2.73
C GLU A 237 23.74 1.76 -2.08
N LEU A 238 23.48 1.61 -0.78
CA LEU A 238 23.73 0.36 -0.07
C LEU A 238 22.89 -0.81 -0.60
N LEU A 239 21.59 -0.58 -0.83
CA LEU A 239 20.70 -1.57 -1.44
C LEU A 239 21.13 -1.91 -2.87
N ALA A 240 21.60 -0.93 -3.63
CA ALA A 240 22.14 -1.13 -4.98
C ALA A 240 23.40 -2.01 -4.96
N GLU A 241 24.35 -1.73 -4.05
CA GLU A 241 25.58 -2.50 -3.89
C GLU A 241 25.29 -3.97 -3.55
N ARG A 242 24.23 -4.23 -2.78
CA ARG A 242 23.78 -5.58 -2.39
C ARG A 242 22.86 -6.24 -3.41
N GLY A 243 22.63 -5.60 -4.56
CA GLY A 243 21.82 -6.15 -5.64
C GLY A 243 20.32 -6.24 -5.33
N VAL A 244 19.82 -5.47 -4.36
CA VAL A 244 18.39 -5.46 -3.99
C VAL A 244 17.57 -4.62 -4.97
N LEU A 245 18.16 -3.59 -5.59
CA LEU A 245 17.49 -2.75 -6.59
C LEU A 245 17.37 -3.47 -7.94
N GLN A 246 16.49 -4.47 -8.00
CA GLN A 246 16.20 -5.25 -9.22
C GLN A 246 14.92 -4.77 -9.92
N GLU A 247 14.62 -5.37 -11.07
CA GLU A 247 13.33 -5.17 -11.71
C GLU A 247 12.20 -5.59 -10.75
N GLY A 248 11.19 -4.74 -10.59
CA GLY A 248 10.12 -4.98 -9.60
C GLY A 248 10.40 -4.44 -8.19
N PHE A 249 11.58 -3.86 -7.94
CA PHE A 249 11.88 -3.22 -6.65
C PHE A 249 11.00 -1.98 -6.40
N THR A 250 10.48 -1.87 -5.18
CA THR A 250 9.71 -0.72 -4.69
C THR A 250 10.42 -0.04 -3.52
N ALA A 251 10.84 1.21 -3.71
CA ALA A 251 11.33 2.08 -2.66
C ALA A 251 10.14 2.74 -1.95
N VAL A 252 9.85 2.33 -0.72
CA VAL A 252 8.80 2.96 0.09
C VAL A 252 9.35 4.23 0.73
N HIS A 253 8.53 5.29 0.70
CA HIS A 253 8.82 6.67 1.05
C HIS A 253 9.74 7.37 0.07
N ALA A 254 11.00 6.95 0.00
CA ALA A 254 12.01 7.55 -0.85
C ALA A 254 12.06 9.10 -0.68
N THR A 255 11.90 9.57 0.56
CA THR A 255 11.65 11.00 0.88
C THR A 255 12.91 11.84 0.76
N HIS A 256 14.04 11.33 1.25
CA HIS A 256 15.29 12.07 1.31
C HIS A 256 16.34 11.48 0.37
N LEU A 257 16.29 11.88 -0.89
CA LEU A 257 17.17 11.37 -1.92
C LEU A 257 18.20 12.42 -2.38
N SER A 258 19.41 11.94 -2.66
CA SER A 258 20.37 12.65 -3.50
C SER A 258 20.06 12.45 -5.00
N GLN A 259 20.75 13.19 -5.86
CA GLN A 259 20.64 12.97 -7.31
C GLN A 259 21.12 11.59 -7.73
N THR A 260 22.14 11.04 -7.06
CA THR A 260 22.62 9.67 -7.31
C THR A 260 21.52 8.66 -7.00
N ASP A 261 20.83 8.84 -5.88
CA ASP A 261 19.74 7.94 -5.47
C ASP A 261 18.59 7.96 -6.47
N ILE A 262 18.19 9.14 -6.94
CA ILE A 262 17.15 9.29 -7.98
C ILE A 262 17.54 8.53 -9.25
N ASN A 263 18.80 8.62 -9.67
CA ASN A 263 19.28 7.93 -10.87
C ASN A 263 19.26 6.39 -10.68
N LEU A 264 19.65 5.90 -9.50
CA LEU A 264 19.60 4.47 -9.16
C LEU A 264 18.17 3.92 -9.13
N LEU A 265 17.19 4.75 -8.77
CA LEU A 265 15.77 4.38 -8.73
C LEU A 265 15.03 4.60 -10.05
N SER A 266 15.71 5.00 -11.13
CA SER A 266 15.09 5.34 -12.43
C SER A 266 14.26 4.23 -13.08
N THR A 267 14.46 2.96 -12.71
CA THR A 267 13.68 1.81 -13.22
C THR A 267 12.81 1.16 -12.14
N ALA A 268 12.92 1.64 -10.90
CA ALA A 268 12.19 1.13 -9.75
C ALA A 268 10.76 1.70 -9.69
N TYR A 269 9.97 1.15 -8.77
CA TYR A 269 8.81 1.86 -8.24
C TYR A 269 9.22 2.71 -7.04
N ALA A 270 8.60 3.86 -6.88
CA ALA A 270 8.65 4.67 -5.67
C ALA A 270 7.24 4.73 -5.07
N CYS A 271 7.07 4.19 -3.85
CA CYS A 271 5.80 4.16 -3.14
C CYS A 271 5.74 5.30 -2.14
N PHE A 272 4.94 6.32 -2.47
CA PHE A 272 4.69 7.43 -1.57
C PHE A 272 3.49 7.12 -0.67
N CYS A 273 3.59 7.52 0.60
CA CYS A 273 2.51 7.41 1.56
C CYS A 273 2.16 8.79 2.16
N PRO A 274 1.74 9.77 1.35
CA PRO A 274 1.69 11.18 1.76
C PRO A 274 0.90 11.49 3.04
N THR A 275 -0.18 10.77 3.35
CA THR A 275 -0.92 11.01 4.60
C THR A 275 -0.14 10.56 5.83
N THR A 276 0.54 9.42 5.76
CA THR A 276 1.42 8.95 6.84
C THR A 276 2.67 9.82 6.94
N GLU A 277 3.30 10.18 5.82
CA GLU A 277 4.50 11.02 5.79
C GLU A 277 4.24 12.41 6.41
N ARG A 278 3.03 12.95 6.23
CA ARG A 278 2.58 14.18 6.90
C ARG A 278 2.30 13.97 8.38
N ASP A 279 1.70 12.85 8.77
CA ASP A 279 1.41 12.55 10.18
C ASP A 279 2.69 12.34 11.01
N LEU A 280 3.68 11.65 10.43
CA LEU A 280 4.98 11.39 11.05
C LEU A 280 5.97 12.55 10.90
N GLY A 281 5.73 13.45 9.95
CA GLY A 281 6.55 14.64 9.73
C GLY A 281 7.87 14.34 9.02
N ASP A 282 7.86 13.40 8.06
CA ASP A 282 9.05 12.96 7.34
C ASP A 282 9.58 14.05 6.40
N GLY A 283 8.68 14.61 5.58
CA GLY A 283 8.99 15.64 4.60
C GLY A 283 8.14 15.49 3.34
N ILE A 284 8.54 16.22 2.29
CA ILE A 284 7.96 16.08 0.94
C ILE A 284 9.05 15.42 0.10
N GLY A 285 8.82 14.19 -0.35
CA GLY A 285 9.76 13.48 -1.21
C GLY A 285 9.72 13.96 -2.67
N PRO A 286 10.78 13.70 -3.46
CA PRO A 286 10.97 14.28 -4.78
C PRO A 286 10.21 13.51 -5.88
N ALA A 287 8.90 13.33 -5.72
CA ALA A 287 8.08 12.46 -6.57
C ALA A 287 8.17 12.85 -8.06
N ARG A 288 8.16 14.15 -8.37
CA ARG A 288 8.25 14.64 -9.76
C ARG A 288 9.62 14.32 -10.37
N LEU A 289 10.70 14.54 -9.63
CA LEU A 289 12.06 14.26 -10.09
C LEU A 289 12.28 12.76 -10.34
N LEU A 290 11.74 11.90 -9.48
CA LEU A 290 11.77 10.44 -9.68
C LEU A 290 11.03 10.04 -10.96
N LYS A 291 9.81 10.54 -11.15
CA LYS A 291 9.04 10.24 -12.37
C LYS A 291 9.73 10.76 -13.64
N ASP A 292 10.34 11.95 -13.59
CA ASP A 292 11.11 12.51 -14.70
C ASP A 292 12.39 11.71 -15.01
N ALA A 293 12.99 11.09 -13.99
CA ALA A 293 14.12 10.18 -14.14
C ALA A 293 13.73 8.80 -14.68
N GLY A 294 12.42 8.48 -14.71
CA GLY A 294 11.88 7.22 -15.27
C GLY A 294 11.21 6.32 -14.24
N ALA A 295 11.30 6.63 -12.93
CA ALA A 295 10.70 5.81 -11.90
C ALA A 295 9.17 5.77 -12.04
N ARG A 296 8.58 4.62 -11.70
CA ARG A 296 7.13 4.47 -11.65
C ARG A 296 6.64 4.85 -10.25
N LEU A 297 5.62 5.69 -10.16
CA LEU A 297 5.05 6.07 -8.87
C LEU A 297 3.96 5.09 -8.45
N THR A 298 3.89 4.80 -7.16
CA THR A 298 2.84 4.00 -6.52
C THR A 298 2.41 4.71 -5.23
N LEU A 299 1.27 4.34 -4.66
CA LEU A 299 0.73 4.94 -3.46
C LEU A 299 0.43 3.91 -2.37
N GLY A 300 0.69 4.27 -1.12
CA GLY A 300 0.39 3.45 0.04
C GLY A 300 -0.33 4.25 1.13
N SER A 301 -1.17 3.57 1.91
CA SER A 301 -1.77 4.17 3.11
C SER A 301 -0.91 3.98 4.37
N ASP A 302 0.04 3.05 4.32
CA ASP A 302 1.05 2.80 5.36
C ASP A 302 0.47 2.61 6.77
N SER A 303 0.67 3.58 7.67
CA SER A 303 0.19 3.57 9.06
C SER A 303 -1.32 3.58 9.18
N HIS A 304 -2.00 3.85 8.06
CA HIS A 304 -3.43 4.07 7.99
C HIS A 304 -3.88 5.23 8.87
N ALA A 305 -3.09 6.30 9.01
CA ALA A 305 -3.57 7.57 9.59
C ALA A 305 -4.82 8.05 8.83
N VAL A 306 -4.79 7.91 7.50
CA VAL A 306 -5.92 8.05 6.58
C VAL A 306 -5.90 6.86 5.61
N ILE A 307 -7.07 6.37 5.20
CA ILE A 307 -7.21 5.45 4.06
C ILE A 307 -8.08 6.18 3.04
N ASP A 308 -7.45 6.88 2.11
CA ASP A 308 -8.10 7.69 1.08
C ASP A 308 -7.16 7.85 -0.12
N PHE A 309 -7.40 7.09 -1.19
CA PHE A 309 -6.56 7.14 -2.38
C PHE A 309 -6.76 8.41 -3.21
N PHE A 310 -7.84 9.17 -3.01
CA PHE A 310 -7.96 10.51 -3.58
C PHE A 310 -7.04 11.49 -2.86
N GLU A 311 -6.95 11.39 -1.52
CA GLU A 311 -6.01 12.18 -0.71
C GLU A 311 -4.55 11.82 -1.00
N GLU A 312 -4.19 10.54 -1.07
CA GLU A 312 -2.82 10.14 -1.40
C GLU A 312 -2.43 10.63 -2.80
N SER A 313 -3.31 10.43 -3.79
CA SER A 313 -3.07 10.87 -5.16
C SER A 313 -2.92 12.38 -5.26
N ARG A 314 -3.87 13.14 -4.70
CA ARG A 314 -3.81 14.61 -4.79
C ARG A 314 -2.62 15.17 -4.02
N ALA A 315 -2.17 14.51 -2.95
CA ALA A 315 -1.04 14.98 -2.16
C ALA A 315 0.28 15.00 -2.94
N LEU A 316 0.50 14.07 -3.90
CA LEU A 316 1.65 14.15 -4.82
C LEU A 316 1.72 15.50 -5.54
N GLU A 317 0.59 15.99 -6.04
CA GLU A 317 0.50 17.30 -6.70
C GLU A 317 0.49 18.45 -5.68
N LEU A 318 -0.35 18.37 -4.65
CA LEU A 318 -0.61 19.51 -3.76
C LEU A 318 0.56 19.83 -2.84
N ASN A 319 1.31 18.82 -2.38
CA ASN A 319 2.51 19.05 -1.57
C ASN A 319 3.60 19.72 -2.43
N GLU A 320 3.79 19.27 -3.66
CA GLU A 320 4.71 19.87 -4.62
C GLU A 320 4.32 21.31 -4.98
N ARG A 321 3.03 21.60 -5.15
CA ARG A 321 2.55 22.98 -5.33
C ARG A 321 2.93 23.87 -4.15
N LEU A 322 2.77 23.36 -2.94
CA LEU A 322 3.09 24.10 -1.72
C LEU A 322 4.60 24.36 -1.63
N ALA A 323 5.43 23.37 -1.94
CA ALA A 323 6.88 23.49 -1.88
C ALA A 323 7.46 24.41 -2.97
N SER A 324 6.89 24.37 -4.18
CA SER A 324 7.42 25.05 -5.36
C SER A 324 6.71 26.35 -5.75
N GLU A 325 5.61 26.68 -5.08
CA GLU A 325 4.74 27.84 -5.39
C GLU A 325 4.23 27.87 -6.85
N SER A 326 4.17 26.72 -7.52
CA SER A 326 3.72 26.58 -8.92
C SER A 326 2.77 25.40 -9.08
N ARG A 327 1.96 25.38 -10.16
CA ARG A 327 0.91 24.36 -10.39
C ARG A 327 1.22 23.51 -11.62
N GLY A 328 0.74 22.27 -11.61
CA GLY A 328 0.70 21.40 -12.80
C GLY A 328 1.89 20.46 -12.90
N HIS A 329 2.27 19.81 -11.80
CA HIS A 329 3.43 18.90 -11.76
C HIS A 329 3.01 17.48 -12.11
N PHE A 330 1.75 17.13 -11.82
CA PHE A 330 1.10 15.90 -12.23
C PHE A 330 -0.25 16.17 -12.89
N THR A 331 -0.48 15.48 -13.99
CA THR A 331 -1.80 15.36 -14.62
C THR A 331 -2.67 14.39 -13.83
N ALA A 332 -4.01 14.50 -13.97
CA ALA A 332 -4.92 13.54 -13.35
C ALA A 332 -4.69 12.09 -13.82
N ALA A 333 -4.21 11.89 -15.06
CA ALA A 333 -3.86 10.57 -15.57
C ALA A 333 -2.62 9.99 -14.86
N GLU A 334 -1.57 10.79 -14.64
CA GLU A 334 -0.39 10.34 -13.89
C GLU A 334 -0.70 10.05 -12.42
N LEU A 335 -1.62 10.81 -11.81
CA LEU A 335 -2.08 10.55 -10.45
C LEU A 335 -2.89 9.25 -10.38
N LEU A 336 -3.78 9.00 -11.35
CA LEU A 336 -4.52 7.74 -11.41
C LEU A 336 -3.58 6.56 -11.65
N GLU A 337 -2.60 6.70 -12.54
CA GLU A 337 -1.57 5.68 -12.79
C GLU A 337 -0.85 5.29 -11.50
N ALA A 338 -0.48 6.25 -10.66
CA ALA A 338 0.13 5.97 -9.36
C ALA A 338 -0.82 5.25 -8.39
N ALA A 339 -2.10 5.61 -8.41
CA ALA A 339 -3.13 4.99 -7.57
C ALA A 339 -3.54 3.58 -8.01
N THR A 340 -3.24 3.18 -9.26
CA THR A 340 -3.65 1.91 -9.87
C THR A 340 -2.46 1.08 -10.37
N ALA A 341 -1.26 1.30 -9.84
CA ALA A 341 -0.03 0.57 -10.19
C ALA A 341 0.07 -0.80 -9.48
N HIS A 342 -0.83 -1.72 -9.86
CA HIS A 342 -0.92 -3.09 -9.33
C HIS A 342 0.28 -3.98 -9.68
N ASP A 343 1.02 -3.61 -10.73
CA ASP A 343 2.21 -4.32 -11.21
C ASP A 343 3.37 -4.27 -10.19
N SER A 344 3.46 -3.21 -9.38
CA SER A 344 4.39 -3.13 -8.23
C SER A 344 4.14 -4.20 -7.15
N LEU A 345 2.97 -4.82 -7.18
CA LEU A 345 2.54 -5.90 -6.30
C LEU A 345 2.52 -7.26 -7.01
N GLY A 346 3.02 -7.32 -8.25
CA GLY A 346 3.07 -8.54 -9.06
C GLY A 346 1.82 -8.81 -9.92
N TRP A 347 0.78 -7.97 -9.82
CA TRP A 347 -0.47 -8.15 -10.57
C TRP A 347 -0.45 -7.34 -11.87
N THR A 348 0.10 -7.93 -12.93
CA THR A 348 0.28 -7.26 -14.25
C THR A 348 -0.99 -7.23 -15.11
N ASP A 349 -2.04 -7.96 -14.68
CA ASP A 349 -3.34 -8.05 -15.31
C ASP A 349 -4.41 -7.16 -14.64
N ALA A 350 -4.02 -6.19 -13.79
CA ALA A 350 -4.93 -5.28 -13.08
C ALA A 350 -4.53 -3.80 -13.23
N GLY A 351 -5.45 -2.91 -12.81
CA GLY A 351 -5.20 -1.46 -12.75
C GLY A 351 -5.60 -0.67 -14.00
N ARG A 352 -6.24 -1.31 -14.98
CA ARG A 352 -6.79 -0.65 -16.18
C ARG A 352 -8.15 -1.23 -16.55
N ILE A 353 -9.05 -0.39 -17.05
CA ILE A 353 -10.29 -0.85 -17.69
C ILE A 353 -9.96 -1.18 -19.15
N ALA A 354 -9.45 -2.39 -19.40
CA ALA A 354 -9.09 -2.87 -20.73
C ALA A 354 -9.39 -4.37 -20.90
N VAL A 355 -9.60 -4.82 -22.14
CA VAL A 355 -9.82 -6.25 -22.41
C VAL A 355 -8.61 -7.07 -21.96
N GLY A 356 -8.87 -8.20 -21.29
CA GLY A 356 -7.87 -9.08 -20.69
C GLY A 356 -7.44 -8.68 -19.27
N GLN A 357 -7.81 -7.49 -18.80
CA GLN A 357 -7.56 -7.09 -17.42
C GLN A 357 -8.61 -7.67 -16.47
N ARG A 358 -8.26 -7.81 -15.21
CA ARG A 358 -9.18 -8.12 -14.11
C ARG A 358 -10.24 -7.03 -13.99
N ALA A 359 -11.45 -7.46 -13.69
CA ALA A 359 -12.60 -6.58 -13.50
C ALA A 359 -12.59 -5.99 -12.09
N ASP A 360 -11.59 -5.14 -11.82
CA ASP A 360 -11.48 -4.35 -10.60
C ASP A 360 -11.94 -2.93 -10.88
N LEU A 361 -13.12 -2.59 -10.40
CA LEU A 361 -13.82 -1.38 -10.80
C LEU A 361 -14.29 -0.61 -9.57
N VAL A 362 -14.07 0.69 -9.58
CA VAL A 362 -14.53 1.63 -8.53
C VAL A 362 -15.42 2.67 -9.19
N THR A 363 -16.67 2.77 -8.77
CA THR A 363 -17.58 3.82 -9.27
C THR A 363 -17.71 4.95 -8.24
N VAL A 364 -17.35 6.15 -8.66
CA VAL A 364 -17.44 7.40 -7.91
C VAL A 364 -18.65 8.20 -8.36
N SER A 365 -19.52 8.57 -7.43
CA SER A 365 -20.68 9.41 -7.71
C SER A 365 -20.25 10.78 -8.21
N LEU A 366 -20.99 11.30 -9.19
CA LEU A 366 -20.89 12.70 -9.63
C LEU A 366 -22.04 13.56 -9.05
N GLY A 367 -22.89 12.98 -8.21
CA GLY A 367 -24.08 13.62 -7.65
C GLY A 367 -23.94 14.15 -6.22
N SER A 368 -22.81 13.93 -5.55
CA SER A 368 -22.61 14.41 -4.17
C SER A 368 -22.39 15.94 -4.14
N PRO A 369 -22.59 16.61 -2.99
CA PRO A 369 -22.24 18.03 -2.86
C PRO A 369 -20.77 18.35 -3.18
N ARG A 370 -19.87 17.36 -3.09
CA ARG A 370 -18.44 17.50 -3.37
C ARG A 370 -18.14 17.38 -4.86
N THR A 371 -18.87 16.52 -5.57
CA THR A 371 -18.58 16.16 -6.97
C THR A 371 -19.55 16.78 -7.97
N ALA A 372 -20.67 17.37 -7.52
CA ALA A 372 -21.66 17.97 -8.40
C ALA A 372 -21.04 19.09 -9.27
N GLY A 373 -21.14 18.93 -10.60
CA GLY A 373 -20.60 19.89 -11.57
C GLY A 373 -19.10 19.75 -11.86
N VAL A 374 -18.43 18.77 -11.25
CA VAL A 374 -17.03 18.45 -11.57
C VAL A 374 -16.95 17.85 -12.97
N ASP A 375 -15.96 18.30 -13.75
CA ASP A 375 -15.55 17.57 -14.95
C ASP A 375 -15.00 16.20 -14.52
N PRO A 376 -15.56 15.07 -14.99
CA PRO A 376 -15.14 13.73 -14.58
C PRO A 376 -13.62 13.50 -14.68
N ARG A 377 -12.93 14.17 -15.62
CA ARG A 377 -11.46 14.10 -15.77
C ARG A 377 -10.70 14.67 -14.58
N GLY A 378 -11.33 15.52 -13.78
CA GLY A 378 -10.78 16.14 -12.58
C GLY A 378 -11.19 15.45 -11.28
N ILE A 379 -11.86 14.28 -11.32
CA ILE A 379 -12.47 13.67 -10.14
C ILE A 379 -11.49 13.45 -8.98
N LEU A 380 -10.23 13.12 -9.27
CA LEU A 380 -9.19 12.88 -8.26
C LEU A 380 -8.90 14.11 -7.38
N PHE A 381 -9.14 15.31 -7.90
CA PHE A 381 -8.95 16.55 -7.15
C PHE A 381 -10.17 16.95 -6.33
N ALA A 382 -11.32 16.30 -6.55
CA ALA A 382 -12.58 16.66 -5.92
C ALA A 382 -13.05 15.60 -4.93
N ALA A 383 -13.08 14.32 -5.32
CA ALA A 383 -13.72 13.24 -4.59
C ALA A 383 -13.00 12.84 -3.28
N SER A 384 -13.67 11.97 -2.55
CA SER A 384 -13.23 11.28 -1.33
C SER A 384 -13.86 9.87 -1.29
N PRO A 385 -13.46 8.98 -0.38
CA PRO A 385 -14.06 7.66 -0.21
C PRO A 385 -15.57 7.69 0.00
N ALA A 386 -16.10 8.76 0.62
CA ALA A 386 -17.54 8.94 0.81
C ALA A 386 -18.33 9.12 -0.50
N ASP A 387 -17.65 9.38 -1.62
CA ASP A 387 -18.26 9.50 -2.95
C ASP A 387 -18.22 8.17 -3.71
N ILE A 388 -17.54 7.13 -3.20
CA ILE A 388 -17.52 5.80 -3.81
C ILE A 388 -18.85 5.10 -3.52
N THR A 389 -19.50 4.64 -4.58
CA THR A 389 -20.78 3.92 -4.47
C THR A 389 -20.60 2.43 -4.68
N HIS A 390 -19.71 2.01 -5.57
CA HIS A 390 -19.53 0.62 -5.93
C HIS A 390 -18.05 0.26 -6.03
N VAL A 391 -17.70 -0.92 -5.52
CA VAL A 391 -16.38 -1.52 -5.69
C VAL A 391 -16.54 -2.98 -6.05
N MET A 392 -15.77 -3.39 -7.05
CA MET A 392 -15.73 -4.74 -7.59
C MET A 392 -14.29 -5.23 -7.62
N VAL A 393 -14.07 -6.50 -7.26
CA VAL A 393 -12.77 -7.19 -7.32
C VAL A 393 -12.97 -8.51 -8.05
N ASP A 394 -12.19 -8.76 -9.10
CA ASP A 394 -12.32 -9.95 -9.96
C ASP A 394 -13.79 -10.18 -10.40
N GLY A 395 -14.49 -9.11 -10.78
CA GLY A 395 -15.90 -9.21 -11.20
C GLY A 395 -16.91 -9.44 -10.05
N ARG A 396 -16.44 -9.58 -8.80
CA ARG A 396 -17.29 -9.74 -7.62
C ARG A 396 -17.56 -8.40 -6.95
N PRO A 397 -18.81 -7.96 -6.81
CA PRO A 397 -19.14 -6.74 -6.10
C PRO A 397 -18.91 -6.93 -4.59
N ILE A 398 -18.09 -6.05 -3.99
CA ILE A 398 -17.76 -6.08 -2.55
C ILE A 398 -18.25 -4.81 -1.81
N VAL A 399 -18.50 -3.71 -2.53
CA VAL A 399 -19.17 -2.51 -2.02
C VAL A 399 -20.35 -2.17 -2.94
N ARG A 400 -21.50 -1.85 -2.36
CA ARG A 400 -22.71 -1.41 -3.06
C ARG A 400 -23.36 -0.27 -2.29
N ASP A 401 -23.76 0.77 -3.00
CA ASP A 401 -24.35 1.99 -2.44
C ASP A 401 -23.56 2.59 -1.26
N GLY A 402 -22.23 2.48 -1.30
CA GLY A 402 -21.33 2.97 -0.25
C GLY A 402 -21.23 2.08 1.00
N GLU A 403 -21.84 0.88 0.97
CA GLU A 403 -21.81 -0.09 2.07
C GLU A 403 -21.04 -1.36 1.67
N HIS A 404 -20.27 -1.92 2.60
CA HIS A 404 -19.54 -3.16 2.37
C HIS A 404 -20.50 -4.35 2.40
N ALA A 405 -20.45 -5.22 1.39
CA ALA A 405 -21.47 -6.24 1.16
C ALA A 405 -21.52 -7.35 2.23
N PHE A 406 -20.42 -7.56 2.97
CA PHE A 406 -20.27 -8.71 3.87
C PHE A 406 -19.89 -8.34 5.32
N ILE A 407 -19.60 -7.08 5.61
CA ILE A 407 -18.90 -6.67 6.85
C ILE A 407 -19.53 -5.37 7.36
N ASP A 408 -19.93 -5.37 8.63
CA ASP A 408 -20.22 -4.12 9.35
C ASP A 408 -18.88 -3.50 9.79
N VAL A 409 -18.29 -2.74 8.88
CA VAL A 409 -16.92 -2.20 9.03
C VAL A 409 -16.78 -1.37 10.32
N PRO A 410 -17.68 -0.41 10.64
CA PRO A 410 -17.58 0.34 11.89
C PRO A 410 -17.69 -0.52 13.14
N HIS A 411 -18.58 -1.52 13.16
CA HIS A 411 -18.73 -2.41 14.31
C HIS A 411 -17.48 -3.27 14.51
N GLU A 412 -17.00 -3.94 13.48
CA GLU A 412 -15.85 -4.84 13.59
C GLU A 412 -14.55 -4.11 13.89
N LEU A 413 -14.31 -2.93 13.30
CA LEU A 413 -13.18 -2.08 13.66
C LEU A 413 -13.24 -1.71 15.14
N ARG A 414 -14.44 -1.34 15.65
CA ARG A 414 -14.60 -0.98 17.06
C ARG A 414 -14.29 -2.17 17.97
N GLU A 415 -14.85 -3.35 17.68
CA GLU A 415 -14.60 -4.54 18.49
C GLU A 415 -13.13 -4.94 18.48
N ALA A 416 -12.52 -5.05 17.30
CA ALA A 416 -11.12 -5.46 17.16
C ALA A 416 -10.16 -4.47 17.83
N ILE A 417 -10.37 -3.16 17.65
CA ILE A 417 -9.49 -2.13 18.24
C ILE A 417 -9.72 -2.02 19.75
N CYS A 418 -10.96 -2.05 20.23
CA CYS A 418 -11.24 -2.00 21.68
C CYS A 418 -10.64 -3.19 22.42
N ALA A 419 -10.53 -4.36 21.81
CA ALA A 419 -9.87 -5.51 22.43
C ALA A 419 -8.35 -5.31 22.65
N LEU A 420 -7.74 -4.32 21.99
CA LEU A 420 -6.30 -4.03 22.06
C LEU A 420 -5.95 -2.96 23.10
N PHE A 421 -6.93 -2.33 23.76
CA PHE A 421 -6.72 -1.27 24.76
C PHE A 421 -7.55 -1.57 26.01
#